data_AF-A0A937A7S4-F1
#
_entry.id   AF-A0A937A7S4-F1
#
_cell.length_a   1.000
_cell.length_b   1.000
_cell.length_c   1.000
_cell.angle_alpha   90.00
_cell.angle_beta   90.00
_cell.angle_gamma   90.00
#
_symmetry.space_group_name_H-M   'P 1'
#
loop_
_entity.id
_entity.type
_entity.pdbx_description
1 polymer ?
#
loop_
_entity_poly.entity_id
_entity_poly.type
_entity_poly.pdbx_seq_one_letter_code
_entity_poly.pdbx_strand_id
1 'polypeptide(L)'
;MQYLGYILVIIHVILLAWSTGGLVEMTSIKVPWTPYTNLDFPTWLLPIHWGSVIITSIGFLIGYFFKWSGTPEFMLAAYTMLFTICVIETFGFMTSSTKYLAMATELVTYTVILLLMFKSRYFIEYFA
;
A
#
# COMPACT_ATOMS: atom_id res chain seq x y z
N MET A 1 18.37 12.27 -5.30
CA MET A 1 17.21 11.67 -6.00
C MET A 1 17.20 10.14 -5.91
N GLN A 2 18.32 9.44 -6.14
CA GLN A 2 18.41 7.97 -5.94
C GLN A 2 17.97 7.50 -4.53
N TYR A 3 18.29 8.28 -3.49
CA TYR A 3 17.82 8.03 -2.12
C TYR A 3 16.29 7.93 -2.00
N LEU A 4 15.53 8.69 -2.80
CA LEU A 4 14.06 8.58 -2.80
C LEU A 4 13.60 7.22 -3.34
N GLY A 5 14.26 6.70 -4.37
CA GLY A 5 14.02 5.35 -4.86
C GLY A 5 14.25 4.30 -3.77
N TYR A 6 15.38 4.36 -3.07
CA TYR A 6 15.67 3.43 -1.97
C TYR A 6 14.69 3.57 -0.80
N ILE A 7 14.28 4.80 -0.45
CA ILE A 7 13.25 5.03 0.57
C ILE A 7 11.95 4.35 0.16
N LEU A 8 11.50 4.53 -1.09
CA LEU A 8 10.28 3.87 -1.57
C LEU A 8 10.42 2.35 -1.58
N VAL A 9 11.59 1.80 -1.95
CA VAL A 9 11.85 0.36 -1.86
C VAL A 9 11.70 -0.13 -0.43
N ILE A 10 12.33 0.53 0.54
CA ILE A 10 12.24 0.17 1.96
C ILE A 10 10.79 0.21 2.44
N ILE A 11 10.04 1.26 2.09
CA ILE A 11 8.63 1.40 2.45
C ILE A 11 7.82 0.21 1.90
N HIS A 12 7.98 -0.14 0.62
CA HIS A 12 7.22 -1.25 0.04
C HIS A 12 7.67 -2.63 0.57
N VAL A 13 8.93 -2.81 0.98
CA VAL A 13 9.35 -4.01 1.72
C VAL A 13 8.64 -4.11 3.07
N ILE A 14 8.56 -3.00 3.81
CA ILE A 14 7.87 -2.95 5.11
C ILE A 14 6.37 -3.22 4.92
N LEU A 15 5.74 -2.58 3.94
CA LEU A 15 4.32 -2.79 3.62
C LEU A 15 4.03 -4.23 3.17
N LEU A 16 4.93 -4.85 2.40
CA LEU A 16 4.79 -6.25 2.02
C LEU A 16 4.86 -7.18 3.24
N ALA A 17 5.83 -6.95 4.14
CA ALA A 17 5.95 -7.72 5.37
C ALA A 17 4.71 -7.55 6.27
N TRP A 18 4.26 -6.30 6.45
CA TRP A 18 3.08 -5.95 7.23
C TRP A 18 1.79 -6.56 6.65
N SER A 19 1.58 -6.48 5.35
CA SER A 19 0.39 -7.04 4.72
C SER A 19 0.38 -8.57 4.69
N THR A 20 1.55 -9.18 4.54
CA THR A 20 1.71 -10.64 4.67
C THR A 20 1.38 -11.09 6.08
N GLY A 21 1.85 -10.38 7.11
CA GLY A 21 1.49 -10.69 8.50
C GLY A 21 -0.01 -10.56 8.76
N GLY A 22 -0.68 -9.58 8.12
CA GLY A 22 -2.13 -9.42 8.20
C GLY A 22 -2.90 -10.60 7.57
N LEU A 23 -2.44 -11.12 6.43
CA LEU A 23 -2.98 -12.38 5.88
C LEU A 23 -2.72 -13.59 6.80
N VAL A 24 -1.56 -13.66 7.45
CA VAL A 24 -1.25 -14.74 8.40
C VAL A 24 -2.19 -14.70 9.60
N GLU A 25 -2.51 -13.52 10.13
CA GLU A 25 -3.50 -13.35 11.21
C GLU A 25 -4.88 -13.89 10.84
N MET A 26 -5.27 -13.85 9.56
CA MET A 26 -6.54 -14.42 9.10
C MET A 26 -6.57 -15.95 9.10
N THR A 27 -5.43 -16.61 8.99
CA THR A 27 -5.33 -18.07 8.85
C THR A 27 -4.89 -18.77 10.13
N SER A 28 -4.26 -18.04 11.05
CA SER A 28 -3.65 -18.58 12.25
C SER A 28 -4.40 -18.12 13.50
N ILE A 29 -4.82 -19.10 14.33
CA ILE A 29 -5.52 -18.82 15.60
C ILE A 29 -4.60 -18.12 16.62
N LYS A 30 -3.28 -18.27 16.49
CA LYS A 30 -2.28 -17.62 17.35
C LYS A 30 -1.08 -17.17 16.50
N VAL A 31 -0.78 -15.88 16.55
CA VAL A 31 0.43 -15.28 15.99
C VAL A 31 1.39 -14.86 17.12
N PRO A 32 2.71 -14.84 16.91
CA PRO A 32 3.68 -14.48 17.95
C PRO A 32 3.80 -12.97 18.21
N TRP A 33 3.02 -12.14 17.53
CA TRP A 33 2.97 -10.68 17.70
C TRP A 33 1.60 -10.21 18.20
N THR A 34 1.48 -8.94 18.53
CA THR A 34 0.18 -8.32 18.87
C THR A 34 -0.63 -8.14 17.59
N PRO A 35 -1.84 -8.71 17.47
CA PRO A 35 -2.66 -8.58 16.28
C PRO A 35 -2.93 -7.12 15.93
N TYR A 36 -2.79 -6.77 14.66
CA TYR A 36 -3.08 -5.42 14.16
C TYR A 36 -4.18 -5.39 13.11
N THR A 37 -4.74 -6.54 12.73
CA THR A 37 -5.97 -6.61 11.96
C THR A 37 -7.11 -5.92 12.70
N ASN A 38 -7.76 -4.96 12.04
CA ASN A 38 -8.88 -4.26 12.62
C ASN A 38 -10.11 -5.19 12.72
N LEU A 39 -10.59 -5.41 13.94
CA LEU A 39 -11.75 -6.26 14.23
C LEU A 39 -13.08 -5.67 13.75
N ASP A 40 -13.13 -4.36 13.45
CA ASP A 40 -14.30 -3.71 12.87
C ASP A 40 -14.56 -4.17 11.42
N PHE A 41 -13.55 -4.73 10.74
CA PHE A 41 -13.65 -5.10 9.33
C PHE A 41 -14.31 -6.47 9.16
N PRO A 42 -15.28 -6.61 8.24
CA PRO A 42 -15.86 -7.91 7.96
C PRO A 42 -14.82 -8.82 7.31
N THR A 43 -14.94 -10.12 7.57
CA THR A 43 -13.97 -11.13 7.14
C THR A 43 -13.75 -11.19 5.62
N TRP A 44 -14.74 -10.78 4.82
CA TRP A 44 -14.62 -10.73 3.36
C TRP A 44 -13.80 -9.53 2.86
N LEU A 45 -13.68 -8.45 3.65
CA LEU A 45 -12.95 -7.24 3.28
C LEU A 45 -11.45 -7.36 3.57
N LEU A 46 -11.08 -8.05 4.65
CA LEU A 46 -9.71 -8.31 5.03
C LEU A 46 -8.81 -8.89 3.92
N PRO A 47 -9.21 -9.94 3.16
CA PRO A 47 -8.35 -10.46 2.10
C PRO A 47 -8.21 -9.47 0.93
N ILE A 48 -9.22 -8.62 0.70
CA ILE A 48 -9.17 -7.56 -0.32
C ILE A 48 -8.19 -6.48 0.13
N HIS A 49 -8.28 -6.04 1.38
CA HIS A 49 -7.34 -5.09 1.97
C HIS A 49 -5.90 -5.59 1.91
N TRP A 50 -5.61 -6.72 2.56
CA TRP A 50 -4.25 -7.23 2.62
C TRP A 50 -3.72 -7.61 1.23
N GLY A 51 -4.55 -8.22 0.39
CA GLY A 51 -4.19 -8.56 -0.98
C GLY A 51 -3.85 -7.34 -1.82
N SER A 52 -4.59 -6.24 -1.67
CA SER A 52 -4.33 -4.99 -2.39
C SER A 52 -2.98 -4.37 -2.02
N VAL A 53 -2.60 -4.40 -0.74
CA VAL A 53 -1.29 -3.91 -0.27
C VAL A 53 -0.16 -4.80 -0.77
N ILE A 54 -0.35 -6.13 -0.79
CA ILE A 54 0.62 -7.10 -1.34
C ILE A 54 0.83 -6.86 -2.83
N ILE A 55 -0.25 -6.76 -3.62
CA ILE A 55 -0.18 -6.52 -5.07
C ILE A 55 0.56 -5.21 -5.34
N THR A 56 0.23 -4.16 -4.61
CA THR A 56 0.88 -2.84 -4.73
C THR A 56 2.37 -2.93 -4.41
N SER A 57 2.73 -3.58 -3.31
CA SER A 57 4.11 -3.68 -2.84
C SER A 57 4.96 -4.54 -3.76
N ILE A 58 4.46 -5.71 -4.17
CA ILE A 58 5.16 -6.59 -5.11
C ILE A 58 5.31 -5.90 -6.47
N GLY A 59 4.24 -5.29 -6.98
CA GLY A 59 4.28 -4.62 -8.29
C GLY A 59 5.26 -3.45 -8.31
N PHE A 60 5.33 -2.64 -7.24
CA PHE A 60 6.36 -1.61 -7.10
C PHE A 60 7.77 -2.22 -7.08
N LEU A 61 8.00 -3.24 -6.25
CA LEU A 61 9.32 -3.84 -6.07
C LEU A 61 9.83 -4.50 -7.37
N ILE A 62 8.99 -5.29 -8.03
CA ILE A 62 9.29 -5.84 -9.36
C ILE A 62 9.58 -4.70 -10.33
N GLY A 63 8.69 -3.71 -10.38
CA GLY A 63 8.85 -2.57 -11.27
C GLY A 63 10.19 -1.86 -11.09
N TYR A 64 10.56 -1.60 -9.83
CA TYR A 64 11.80 -0.93 -9.46
C TYR A 64 13.05 -1.75 -9.79
N PHE A 65 13.08 -3.04 -9.45
CA PHE A 65 14.28 -3.88 -9.67
C PHE A 65 14.47 -4.25 -11.15
N PHE A 66 13.39 -4.42 -11.90
CA PHE A 66 13.45 -4.75 -13.33
C PHE A 66 13.38 -3.52 -14.24
N LYS A 67 13.27 -2.32 -13.67
CA LYS A 67 13.10 -1.05 -14.40
C LYS A 67 11.96 -1.13 -15.41
N TRP A 68 10.84 -1.69 -14.98
CA TRP A 68 9.68 -1.87 -15.85
C TRP A 68 9.05 -0.51 -16.16
N SER A 69 8.95 -0.17 -17.45
CA SER A 69 8.45 1.13 -17.87
C SER A 69 6.98 1.39 -17.53
N GLY A 70 6.18 0.33 -17.35
CA GLY A 70 4.78 0.44 -16.92
C GLY A 70 4.60 0.59 -15.40
N THR A 71 5.67 0.73 -14.62
CA THR A 71 5.58 0.84 -13.15
C THR A 71 4.74 2.06 -12.72
N PRO A 72 4.92 3.28 -13.27
CA PRO A 72 4.11 4.44 -12.89
C PRO A 72 2.60 4.24 -13.10
N GLU A 73 2.20 3.70 -14.25
CA GLU A 73 0.80 3.42 -14.59
C GLU A 73 0.21 2.31 -13.71
N PHE A 74 0.99 1.25 -13.46
CA PHE A 74 0.60 0.20 -12.52
C PHE A 74 0.37 0.78 -11.12
N MET A 75 1.28 1.61 -10.62
CA MET A 75 1.15 2.21 -9.29
C MET A 75 -0.04 3.16 -9.19
N LEU A 76 -0.37 3.88 -10.27
CA LEU A 76 -1.58 4.70 -10.33
C LEU A 76 -2.85 3.84 -10.14
N ALA A 77 -2.94 2.72 -10.87
CA ALA A 77 -4.07 1.80 -10.72
C ALA A 77 -4.12 1.18 -9.32
N ALA A 78 -2.97 0.72 -8.81
CA ALA A 78 -2.84 0.08 -7.51
C ALA A 78 -3.22 1.01 -6.35
N TYR A 79 -2.72 2.25 -6.35
CA TYR A 79 -3.09 3.25 -5.34
C TYR A 79 -4.55 3.71 -5.46
N THR A 80 -5.12 3.74 -6.66
CA THR A 80 -6.57 4.03 -6.83
C THR A 80 -7.42 2.92 -6.20
N MET A 81 -7.03 1.66 -6.39
CA MET A 81 -7.68 0.52 -5.75
C MET A 81 -7.55 0.59 -4.22
N LEU A 82 -6.33 0.82 -3.70
CA LEU A 82 -6.10 0.98 -2.26
C LEU A 82 -6.93 2.11 -1.68
N PHE A 83 -6.93 3.28 -2.31
CA PHE A 83 -7.75 4.41 -1.87
C PHE A 83 -9.24 4.04 -1.80
N THR A 84 -9.75 3.32 -2.80
CA THR A 84 -11.15 2.87 -2.82
C THR A 84 -11.45 1.94 -1.64
N ILE A 85 -10.55 1.01 -1.33
CA ILE A 85 -10.69 0.12 -0.17
C ILE A 85 -10.65 0.91 1.14
N CYS A 86 -9.70 1.85 1.29
CA CYS A 86 -9.59 2.71 2.47
C CYS A 86 -10.86 3.57 2.67
N VAL A 87 -11.50 4.04 1.60
CA VAL A 87 -12.80 4.74 1.66
C VAL A 87 -13.88 3.82 2.25
N ILE A 88 -14.01 2.61 1.70
CA ILE A 88 -14.99 1.62 2.15
C ILE A 88 -14.79 1.29 3.64
N GLU A 89 -13.53 1.08 4.04
CA GLU A 89 -13.16 0.81 5.44
C GLU A 89 -13.51 1.98 6.36
N THR A 90 -13.06 3.19 6.01
CA THR A 90 -13.21 4.39 6.85
C THR A 90 -14.66 4.78 7.06
N PHE A 91 -15.46 4.77 5.99
CA PHE A 91 -16.85 5.21 6.03
C PHE A 91 -17.82 4.08 6.36
N GLY A 92 -17.51 2.84 5.99
CA GLY A 92 -18.38 1.69 6.18
C GLY A 92 -18.21 0.95 7.51
N PHE A 93 -16.99 0.91 8.06
CA PHE A 93 -16.68 -0.02 9.16
C PHE A 93 -15.94 0.60 10.34
N MET A 94 -14.94 1.45 10.11
CA MET A 94 -14.11 1.99 11.20
C MET A 94 -14.92 2.81 12.21
N THR A 95 -14.73 2.52 13.49
CA THR A 95 -15.35 3.27 14.61
C THR A 95 -14.42 4.29 15.28
N SER A 96 -13.11 4.21 15.02
CA SER A 96 -12.12 5.13 15.58
C SER A 96 -12.39 6.60 15.24
N SER A 97 -12.16 7.49 16.21
CA SER A 97 -12.28 8.94 16.02
C SER A 97 -11.21 9.52 15.08
N THR A 98 -10.08 8.82 14.90
CA THR A 98 -8.96 9.27 14.05
C THR A 98 -9.02 8.75 12.62
N LYS A 99 -10.08 8.00 12.27
CA LYS A 99 -10.20 7.32 10.96
C LYS A 99 -10.07 8.24 9.75
N TYR A 100 -10.65 9.44 9.80
CA TYR A 100 -10.57 10.41 8.71
C TYR A 100 -9.17 11.01 8.55
N LEU A 101 -8.44 11.16 9.66
CA LEU A 101 -7.06 11.62 9.62
C LEU A 101 -6.16 10.56 8.99
N ALA A 102 -6.32 9.29 9.39
CA ALA A 102 -5.57 8.18 8.79
C ALA A 102 -5.80 8.10 7.28
N MET A 103 -7.06 8.12 6.83
CA MET A 103 -7.40 8.11 5.41
C MET A 103 -6.82 9.32 4.66
N ALA A 104 -6.87 10.52 5.23
CA ALA A 104 -6.28 11.70 4.61
C ALA A 104 -4.76 11.57 4.46
N THR A 105 -4.07 11.03 5.48
CA THR A 105 -2.63 10.75 5.41
C THR A 105 -2.29 9.75 4.31
N GLU A 106 -3.08 8.68 4.17
CA GLU A 106 -2.90 7.70 3.09
C GLU A 106 -3.08 8.33 1.70
N LEU A 107 -4.16 9.08 1.49
CA LEU A 107 -4.43 9.76 0.22
C LEU A 107 -3.30 10.73 -0.15
N VAL A 108 -2.83 11.54 0.80
CA VAL A 108 -1.70 12.45 0.58
C VAL A 108 -0.44 11.66 0.22
N THR A 109 -0.17 10.57 0.94
CA THR A 109 1.01 9.73 0.68
C THR A 109 0.99 9.14 -0.73
N TYR A 110 -0.13 8.54 -1.14
CA TYR A 110 -0.28 7.98 -2.49
C TYR A 110 -0.12 9.06 -3.56
N THR A 111 -0.73 10.22 -3.36
CA THR A 111 -0.64 11.35 -4.28
C THR A 111 0.80 11.84 -4.44
N VAL A 112 1.53 11.99 -3.33
CA VAL A 112 2.93 12.42 -3.35
C VAL A 112 3.81 11.41 -4.08
N ILE A 113 3.63 10.10 -3.82
CA ILE A 113 4.41 9.05 -4.50
C ILE A 113 4.14 9.08 -6.01
N LEU A 114 2.87 9.19 -6.42
CA LEU A 114 2.52 9.29 -7.85
C LEU A 114 3.12 10.53 -8.50
N LEU A 115 3.05 11.68 -7.84
CA LEU A 115 3.69 12.90 -8.33
C LEU A 115 5.21 12.71 -8.48
N LEU A 116 5.87 12.05 -7.53
CA LEU A 116 7.29 11.73 -7.64
C LEU A 116 7.56 10.85 -8.85
N MET A 117 6.77 9.79 -9.06
CA MET A 117 6.97 8.87 -10.19
C MET A 117 6.76 9.54 -11.55
N PHE A 118 5.73 10.37 -11.70
CA PHE A 118 5.38 10.99 -12.98
C PHE A 118 6.06 12.33 -13.27
N LYS A 119 6.57 13.04 -12.26
CA LYS A 119 7.12 14.41 -12.43
C LYS A 119 8.60 14.52 -12.08
N SER A 120 9.15 13.61 -11.29
CA SER A 120 10.58 13.65 -10.97
C SER A 120 11.40 13.16 -12.16
N ARG A 121 12.38 13.97 -12.59
CA ARG A 121 13.31 13.59 -13.66
C ARG A 121 13.98 12.23 -13.39
N TYR A 122 14.32 11.94 -12.14
CA TYR A 122 14.93 10.67 -11.77
C TYR A 122 14.03 9.47 -12.07
N PHE A 123 12.75 9.51 -11.67
CA PHE A 123 11.85 8.37 -11.90
C PHE A 123 11.44 8.24 -13.37
N ILE A 124 11.26 9.37 -14.06
CA ILE A 124 11.02 9.39 -15.50
C ILE A 124 12.19 8.72 -16.24
N GLU A 125 13.44 9.08 -15.94
CA GLU A 125 14.63 8.46 -16.57
C GLU A 125 14.83 7.00 -16.14
N TYR A 126 14.50 6.67 -14.88
CA TYR A 126 14.72 5.33 -14.33
C TYR A 126 13.74 4.28 -14.89
N PHE A 127 12.51 4.69 -15.20
CA PHE A 127 11.46 3.87 -15.79
C PHE A 127 11.20 4.17 -17.27
N ALA A 128 12.10 4.89 -17.95
CA ALA A 128 12.01 5.14 -19.39
C ALA A 128 12.26 3.87 -20.22
#